data_AF-A0A519SGM3-F1
#
_entry.id   AF-A0A519SGM3-F1
#
_cell.length_a   1.000
_cell.length_b   1.000
_cell.length_c   1.000
_cell.angle_alpha   90.00
_cell.angle_beta   90.00
_cell.angle_gamma   90.00
#
_symmetry.space_group_name_H-M   'P 1'
#
loop_
_entity.id
_entity.type
_entity.pdbx_description
1 polymer ?
#
loop_
_entity_poly.entity_id
_entity_poly.type
_entity_poly.pdbx_seq_one_letter_code
_entity_poly.pdbx_strand_id
1 'polypeptide(L)'
;MKKIFSLLIIALTMISSSCKKFENEPEERTTETDVFDPVDKTGTLSTAYLLGIYSFLPTGFNRIDGDLLDAATDDAVPSSNRSGISLFTNGQLTAVNYPDNNWNNSYTIIRRCNVFLKNIGIVCSYCSRVW
;
A
#
# COMPACT_ATOMS: atom_id res chain seq x y z
N MET A 1 0.69 -14.15 -62.54
CA MET A 1 1.30 -12.93 -61.94
C MET A 1 0.27 -12.02 -61.26
N LYS A 2 -0.85 -11.63 -61.92
CA LYS A 2 -1.89 -10.76 -61.30
C LYS A 2 -2.52 -11.31 -60.01
N LYS A 3 -2.75 -12.63 -59.91
CA LYS A 3 -3.30 -13.28 -58.70
C LYS A 3 -2.34 -13.31 -57.50
N ILE A 4 -1.03 -13.43 -57.76
CA ILE A 4 0.02 -13.40 -56.73
C ILE A 4 0.18 -11.98 -56.18
N PHE A 5 0.09 -10.97 -57.06
CA PHE A 5 0.14 -9.56 -56.65
C PHE A 5 -1.07 -9.18 -55.77
N SER A 6 -2.26 -9.69 -56.09
CA SER A 6 -3.47 -9.51 -55.27
C SER A 6 -3.32 -10.13 -53.87
N LEU A 7 -2.74 -11.34 -53.77
CA LEU A 7 -2.49 -12.02 -52.49
C LEU A 7 -1.48 -11.26 -51.61
N LEU A 8 -0.44 -10.66 -52.21
CA LEU A 8 0.54 -9.85 -51.49
C LEU A 8 -0.07 -8.57 -50.90
N ILE A 9 -1.00 -7.93 -51.61
CA ILE A 9 -1.71 -6.73 -51.12
C ILE A 9 -2.63 -7.07 -49.95
N ILE A 10 -3.33 -8.21 -50.01
CA ILE A 10 -4.20 -8.68 -48.92
C ILE A 10 -3.36 -9.05 -47.68
N ALA A 11 -2.20 -9.67 -47.88
CA ALA A 11 -1.27 -9.96 -46.78
C ALA A 11 -0.73 -8.69 -46.13
N LEU A 12 -0.40 -7.67 -46.93
CA LEU A 12 0.15 -6.40 -46.43
C LEU A 12 -0.88 -5.59 -45.64
N THR A 13 -2.15 -5.63 -46.04
CA THR A 13 -3.25 -4.92 -45.34
C THR A 13 -3.67 -5.57 -44.02
N MET A 14 -3.45 -6.87 -43.85
CA MET A 14 -3.69 -7.55 -42.56
C MET A 14 -2.67 -7.18 -41.47
N ILE A 15 -1.45 -6.78 -41.86
CA ILE A 15 -0.37 -6.46 -40.91
C ILE A 15 -0.53 -5.06 -40.31
N SER A 16 -1.27 -4.16 -40.97
CA SER A 16 -1.52 -2.79 -40.48
C SER A 16 -2.49 -2.68 -39.30
N SER A 17 -3.21 -3.75 -38.93
CA SER A 17 -4.21 -3.75 -37.85
C SER A 17 -3.64 -3.92 -36.44
N SER A 18 -2.32 -4.13 -36.31
CA SER A 18 -1.67 -4.49 -35.03
C SER A 18 -1.23 -3.30 -34.17
N CYS A 19 -1.46 -2.06 -34.63
CA CYS A 19 -1.11 -0.86 -33.86
C CYS A 19 -2.18 -0.62 -32.77
N LYS A 20 -2.04 -1.29 -31.63
CA LYS A 20 -2.84 -0.98 -30.44
C LYS A 20 -2.46 0.40 -29.91
N LYS A 21 -3.45 1.17 -29.46
CA LYS A 21 -3.27 2.50 -28.87
C LYS A 21 -2.36 2.38 -27.64
N PHE A 22 -1.47 3.37 -27.42
CA PHE A 22 -0.61 3.40 -26.24
C PHE A 22 -1.46 3.45 -24.97
N GLU A 23 -1.19 2.55 -24.03
CA GLU A 23 -1.85 2.51 -22.72
C GLU A 23 -1.31 3.64 -21.84
N ASN A 24 -2.21 4.44 -21.28
CA ASN A 24 -1.82 5.52 -20.36
C ASN A 24 -1.61 4.99 -18.93
N GLU A 25 -2.18 3.83 -18.62
CA GLU A 25 -2.17 3.20 -17.31
C GLU A 25 -2.06 1.68 -17.49
N PRO A 26 -1.48 0.94 -16.51
CA PRO A 26 -1.39 -0.51 -16.61
C PRO A 26 -2.78 -1.16 -16.69
N GLU A 27 -2.98 -2.06 -17.65
CA GLU A 27 -4.24 -2.81 -17.80
C GLU A 27 -4.60 -3.63 -16.54
N GLU A 28 -3.60 -4.15 -15.82
CA GLU A 28 -3.78 -4.94 -14.59
C GLU A 28 -3.92 -4.08 -13.32
N ARG A 29 -4.12 -2.76 -13.44
CA ARG A 29 -4.20 -1.89 -12.25
C ARG A 29 -5.46 -2.18 -11.45
N THR A 30 -5.29 -2.72 -10.24
CA THR A 30 -6.38 -2.89 -9.28
C THR A 30 -6.87 -1.53 -8.77
N THR A 31 -8.16 -1.29 -8.89
CA THR A 31 -8.85 -0.09 -8.41
C THR A 31 -9.71 -0.37 -7.20
N GLU A 32 -10.21 0.67 -6.53
CA GLU A 32 -11.09 0.52 -5.37
C GLU A 32 -12.37 -0.27 -5.70
N THR A 33 -12.89 -0.16 -6.93
CA THR A 33 -14.06 -0.91 -7.39
C THR A 33 -13.77 -2.41 -7.58
N ASP A 34 -12.53 -2.77 -7.89
CA ASP A 34 -12.11 -4.18 -7.98
C ASP A 34 -11.90 -4.76 -6.58
N VAL A 35 -11.40 -3.95 -5.64
CA VAL A 35 -11.17 -4.37 -4.25
C VAL A 35 -12.47 -4.59 -3.49
N PHE A 36 -13.44 -3.69 -3.68
CA PHE A 36 -14.73 -3.72 -2.99
C PHE A 36 -15.88 -4.08 -3.95
N ASP A 37 -15.68 -5.15 -4.71
CA ASP A 37 -16.66 -5.61 -5.69
C ASP A 37 -17.87 -6.28 -4.99
N PRO A 38 -19.12 -5.79 -5.22
CA PRO A 38 -20.31 -6.43 -4.69
C PRO A 38 -20.54 -7.87 -5.20
N VAL A 39 -19.94 -8.28 -6.33
CA VAL A 39 -20.04 -9.66 -6.80
C VAL A 39 -18.90 -10.57 -6.31
N ASP A 40 -17.88 -10.03 -5.64
CA ASP A 40 -16.81 -10.84 -5.03
C ASP A 40 -17.34 -11.55 -3.77
N LYS A 41 -17.62 -12.85 -3.93
CA LYS A 41 -18.08 -13.72 -2.85
C LYS A 41 -16.95 -14.15 -1.91
N THR A 42 -15.70 -14.06 -2.37
CA THR A 42 -14.52 -14.54 -1.63
C THR A 42 -13.87 -13.44 -0.80
N GLY A 43 -14.03 -12.18 -1.21
CA GLY A 43 -13.43 -11.03 -0.55
C GLY A 43 -11.90 -11.11 -0.55
N THR A 44 -11.30 -11.72 -1.57
CA THR A 44 -9.85 -11.97 -1.58
C THR A 44 -9.07 -10.66 -1.61
N LEU A 45 -9.50 -9.73 -2.47
CA LEU A 45 -8.87 -8.42 -2.60
C LEU A 45 -9.16 -7.51 -1.40
N SER A 46 -10.38 -7.54 -0.85
CA SER A 46 -10.72 -6.79 0.37
C SER A 46 -9.94 -7.30 1.59
N THR A 47 -9.71 -8.61 1.69
CA THR A 47 -8.84 -9.21 2.72
C THR A 47 -7.38 -8.79 2.52
N ALA A 48 -6.88 -8.82 1.29
CA ALA A 48 -5.53 -8.35 0.98
C ALA A 48 -5.37 -6.85 1.31
N TYR A 49 -6.39 -6.03 1.04
CA TYR A 49 -6.42 -4.63 1.43
C TYR A 49 -6.31 -4.46 2.95
N LEU A 50 -7.09 -5.22 3.72
CA LEU A 50 -7.04 -5.21 5.19
C LEU A 50 -5.66 -5.63 5.72
N LEU A 51 -5.08 -6.72 5.20
CA LEU A 51 -3.73 -7.15 5.57
C LEU A 51 -2.68 -6.09 5.21
N GLY A 52 -2.90 -5.40 4.09
CA GLY A 52 -2.10 -4.25 3.68
C GLY A 52 -2.30 -3.00 4.54
N ILE A 53 -3.31 -2.93 5.42
CA ILE A 53 -3.39 -1.93 6.50
C ILE A 53 -2.53 -2.39 7.68
N TYR A 54 -2.68 -3.66 8.08
CA TYR A 54 -1.92 -4.24 9.20
C TYR A 54 -0.41 -4.22 8.98
N SER A 55 0.06 -4.30 7.74
CA SER A 55 1.49 -4.24 7.41
C SER A 55 2.16 -2.89 7.71
N PHE A 56 1.38 -1.83 7.93
CA PHE A 56 1.90 -0.50 8.29
C PHE A 56 2.05 -0.31 9.81
N LEU A 57 1.60 -1.28 10.61
CA LEU A 57 1.81 -1.24 12.05
C LEU A 57 3.31 -1.31 12.36
N PRO A 58 3.80 -0.51 13.32
CA PRO A 58 5.19 -0.54 13.73
C PRO A 58 5.54 -1.88 14.35
N THR A 59 6.82 -2.26 14.27
CA THR A 59 7.37 -3.54 14.73
C THR A 59 7.38 -3.72 16.26
N GLY A 60 6.87 -2.74 17.02
CA GLY A 60 6.68 -2.84 18.47
C GLY A 60 6.92 -1.53 19.22
N PHE A 61 6.99 -1.63 20.55
CA PHE A 61 7.19 -0.47 21.43
C PHE A 61 8.65 -0.03 21.52
N ASN A 62 9.64 -0.91 21.28
CA ASN A 62 11.06 -0.57 21.35
C ASN A 62 11.67 -0.31 19.96
N ARG A 63 11.13 0.69 19.25
CA ARG A 63 11.33 0.89 17.80
C ARG A 63 12.49 1.81 17.41
N ILE A 64 13.17 2.43 18.37
CA ILE A 64 14.31 3.32 18.10
C ILE A 64 15.52 2.73 18.79
N ASP A 65 16.46 2.24 17.97
CA ASP A 65 17.77 1.70 18.37
C ASP A 65 17.75 0.57 19.43
N GLY A 66 16.56 0.08 19.83
CA GLY A 66 16.42 -0.87 20.94
C GLY A 66 16.53 -0.24 22.33
N ASP A 67 16.60 1.09 22.42
CA ASP A 67 16.83 1.82 23.67
C ASP A 67 15.58 2.60 24.15
N LEU A 68 14.54 2.71 23.32
CA LEU A 68 13.42 3.63 23.51
C LEU A 68 12.67 3.49 24.84
N LEU A 69 12.49 2.26 25.35
CA LEU A 69 11.59 2.01 26.48
C LEU A 69 12.06 2.64 27.80
N ASP A 70 13.36 2.62 28.07
CA ASP A 70 13.92 3.08 29.34
C ASP A 70 14.80 4.33 29.14
N ALA A 71 15.47 4.46 27.98
CA ALA A 71 16.38 5.57 27.74
C ALA A 71 15.69 6.83 27.21
N ALA A 72 14.39 6.76 26.88
CA ALA A 72 13.59 7.96 26.62
C ALA A 72 13.07 8.62 27.90
N THR A 73 13.13 7.92 29.04
CA THR A 73 12.88 8.46 30.38
C THR A 73 14.21 8.66 31.12
N ASP A 74 14.16 9.03 32.39
CA ASP A 74 15.32 9.17 33.26
C ASP A 74 15.77 7.85 33.92
N ASP A 75 15.19 6.71 33.51
CA ASP A 75 15.49 5.39 34.08
C ASP A 75 16.81 4.81 33.53
N ALA A 76 17.21 5.16 32.30
CA ALA A 76 18.42 4.64 31.67
C ALA A 76 19.10 5.65 30.73
N VAL A 77 20.33 5.31 30.32
CA VAL A 77 21.11 6.03 29.31
C VAL A 77 21.56 5.02 28.26
N PRO A 78 21.47 5.33 26.95
CA PRO A 78 21.88 4.39 25.93
C PRO A 78 23.40 4.20 25.99
N SER A 79 23.85 2.95 25.84
CA SER A 79 25.28 2.64 25.84
C SER A 79 26.02 3.19 24.60
N SER A 80 25.28 3.43 23.52
CA SER A 80 25.80 3.98 22.27
C SER A 80 25.63 5.49 22.22
N ASN A 81 26.74 6.22 22.03
CA ASN A 81 26.73 7.66 21.78
C ASN A 81 26.06 8.07 20.46
N ARG A 82 25.68 7.11 19.61
CA ARG A 82 24.98 7.36 18.34
C ARG A 82 23.47 7.11 18.44
N SER A 83 22.98 6.67 19.60
CA SER A 83 21.55 6.37 19.79
C SER A 83 20.72 7.63 19.63
N GLY A 84 19.76 7.59 18.70
CA GLY A 84 18.85 8.71 18.42
C GLY A 84 17.98 9.07 19.62
N ILE A 85 17.85 8.15 20.58
CA ILE A 85 17.15 8.37 21.85
C ILE A 85 17.77 9.47 22.70
N SER A 86 19.07 9.68 22.59
CA SER A 86 19.79 10.73 23.32
C SER A 86 19.25 12.15 23.02
N LEU A 87 18.55 12.34 21.90
CA LEU A 87 17.90 13.61 21.57
C LEU A 87 16.75 13.94 22.53
N PHE A 88 16.02 12.93 23.03
CA PHE A 88 14.95 13.12 24.02
C PHE A 88 15.53 13.59 25.36
N THR A 89 16.56 12.90 25.85
CA THR A 89 17.17 13.16 27.17
C THR A 89 17.97 14.46 27.20
N ASN A 90 18.63 14.81 26.09
CA ASN A 90 19.41 16.05 25.99
C ASN A 90 18.57 17.29 25.64
N GLY A 91 17.25 17.16 25.43
CA GLY A 91 16.38 18.27 25.05
C GLY A 91 16.70 18.87 23.68
N GLN A 92 17.21 18.07 22.75
CA GLN A 92 17.68 18.51 21.42
C GLN A 92 16.64 18.32 20.31
N LEU A 93 15.39 18.03 20.68
CA LEU A 93 14.31 17.80 19.72
C LEU A 93 13.88 19.08 19.01
N THR A 94 13.64 18.93 17.72
CA THR A 94 13.14 19.93 16.79
C THR A 94 12.05 19.29 15.91
N ALA A 95 11.36 20.10 15.12
CA ALA A 95 10.34 19.62 14.19
C ALA A 95 10.88 18.64 13.12
N VAL A 96 12.20 18.62 12.87
CA VAL A 96 12.80 17.86 11.75
C VAL A 96 13.68 16.68 12.19
N ASN A 97 14.15 16.64 13.44
CA ASN A 97 15.06 15.60 13.94
C ASN A 97 14.39 14.65 14.94
N TYR A 98 13.06 14.57 14.95
CA TYR A 98 12.32 13.67 15.82
C TYR A 98 12.54 12.21 15.39
N PRO A 99 13.22 11.37 16.20
CA PRO A 99 13.60 10.02 15.80
C PRO A 99 12.39 9.06 15.74
N ASP A 100 11.28 9.37 16.40
CA ASP A 100 10.05 8.54 16.40
C ASP A 100 8.98 9.06 15.42
N ASN A 101 9.38 9.60 14.27
CA ASN A 101 8.44 10.27 13.37
C ASN A 101 7.48 9.29 12.66
N ASN A 102 6.35 9.02 13.30
CA ASN A 102 5.30 8.14 12.79
C ASN A 102 4.04 8.89 12.29
N TRP A 103 4.09 10.23 12.18
CA TRP A 103 2.93 11.05 11.86
C TRP A 103 2.34 10.71 10.49
N ASN A 104 3.17 10.77 9.45
CA ASN A 104 2.72 10.52 8.07
C ASN A 104 2.18 9.10 7.89
N ASN A 105 2.84 8.11 8.52
CA ASN A 105 2.42 6.72 8.51
C ASN A 105 1.04 6.58 9.18
N SER A 106 0.86 7.15 10.38
CA SER A 106 -0.40 7.12 11.13
C SER A 106 -1.57 7.69 10.31
N TYR A 107 -1.40 8.86 9.69
CA TYR A 107 -2.44 9.45 8.83
C TYR A 107 -2.71 8.61 7.58
N THR A 108 -1.70 7.96 7.02
CA THR A 108 -1.86 7.05 5.88
C THR A 108 -2.72 5.85 6.27
N ILE A 109 -2.42 5.21 7.41
CA ILE A 109 -3.19 4.07 7.94
C ILE A 109 -4.64 4.50 8.22
N ILE A 110 -4.85 5.61 8.93
CA ILE A 110 -6.19 6.11 9.27
C ILE A 110 -7.03 6.33 8.00
N ARG A 111 -6.45 6.92 6.95
CA ARG A 111 -7.15 7.12 5.67
C ARG A 111 -7.52 5.80 5.01
N ARG A 112 -6.61 4.82 4.99
CA ARG A 112 -6.89 3.48 4.43
C ARG A 112 -7.97 2.76 5.24
N CYS A 113 -7.94 2.85 6.56
CA CYS A 113 -9.01 2.34 7.42
C CYS A 113 -10.36 2.97 7.09
N ASN A 114 -10.41 4.29 6.90
CA ASN A 114 -11.66 4.98 6.55
C ASN A 114 -12.21 4.51 5.20
N VAL A 115 -11.36 4.31 4.19
CA VAL A 115 -11.75 3.74 2.89
C VAL A 115 -12.28 2.32 3.07
N PHE A 116 -11.57 1.47 3.83
CA PHE A 116 -12.01 0.11 4.10
C PHE A 116 -13.37 0.06 4.81
N LEU A 117 -13.53 0.78 5.92
CA LEU A 117 -14.76 0.81 6.71
C LEU A 117 -15.95 1.36 5.91
N LYS A 118 -15.71 2.33 5.02
CA LYS A 118 -16.74 2.88 4.13
C LYS A 118 -17.26 1.84 3.14
N ASN A 119 -16.39 0.98 2.62
CA ASN A 119 -16.71 0.12 1.47
C ASN A 119 -16.89 -1.36 1.81
N ILE A 120 -16.43 -1.84 2.98
CA ILE A 120 -16.50 -3.27 3.33
C ILE A 120 -17.92 -3.84 3.36
N GLY A 121 -18.93 -3.00 3.62
CA GLY A 121 -20.33 -3.41 3.56
C GLY A 121 -20.88 -3.64 2.14
N ILE A 122 -20.18 -3.18 1.10
CA ILE A 122 -20.56 -3.35 -0.32
C ILE A 122 -20.25 -4.77 -0.79
N VAL A 123 -19.08 -5.27 -0.42
CA VAL A 123 -18.67 -6.65 -0.72
C VAL A 123 -19.74 -7.58 -0.17
N CYS A 124 -20.28 -8.48 -1.01
CA CYS A 124 -21.47 -9.25 -0.70
C CYS A 124 -21.31 -9.96 0.64
N SER A 125 -22.02 -9.41 1.63
CA SER A 125 -22.02 -9.90 2.98
C SER A 125 -22.97 -11.08 3.14
N TYR A 126 -23.58 -11.68 2.10
CA TYR A 126 -24.39 -12.90 2.21
C TYR A 126 -23.59 -14.21 2.23
N CYS A 127 -22.39 -14.15 2.80
CA CYS A 127 -21.87 -15.12 3.77
C CYS A 127 -22.07 -14.55 5.20
N SER A 128 -23.26 -14.01 5.52
CA SER A 128 -23.58 -13.22 6.73
C SER A 128 -23.98 -14.07 7.93
N ARG A 129 -23.37 -15.24 8.13
CA ARG A 129 -23.83 -16.13 9.22
C ARG A 129 -22.72 -16.83 9.99
N VAL A 130 -21.67 -16.10 10.36
CA VAL A 130 -20.78 -16.49 11.47
C VAL A 130 -20.22 -15.23 12.17
N TRP A 131 -21.09 -14.44 12.78
CA TRP A 131 -20.80 -13.72 14.03
C TRP A 131 -22.07 -13.73 14.86
#